data_AF-A0A7J4IE00-F1
#
_entry.id   AF-A0A7J4IE00-F1
#
_cell.length_a   1.000
_cell.length_b   1.000
_cell.length_c   1.000
_cell.angle_alpha   90.00
_cell.angle_beta   90.00
_cell.angle_gamma   90.00
#
_symmetry.space_group_name_H-M   'P 1'
#
loop_
_entity.id
_entity.type
_entity.pdbx_description
1 polymer ?
#
loop_
_entity_poly.entity_id
_entity_poly.type
_entity_poly.pdbx_seq_one_letter_code
_entity_poly.pdbx_strand_id
1 'polypeptide(L)'
;MEKRIIDGALVLGIVAVFFLFSVLLIHPFGDPGQAQMDDYIITHTQNETGTQNGVTSVVFDYRGFDTLGEATILFSAVTGVLLIFRRVRH
;
A
#
# COMPACT_ATOMS: atom_id res chain seq x y z
N MET A 1 -11.57 5.52 -33.55
CA MET A 1 -10.55 4.48 -33.28
C MET A 1 -9.22 5.12 -32.93
N GLU A 2 -8.77 6.10 -33.72
CA GLU A 2 -7.55 6.89 -33.50
C GLU A 2 -7.47 7.56 -32.13
N LYS A 3 -8.55 8.21 -31.65
CA LYS A 3 -8.55 8.85 -30.31
C LYS A 3 -8.20 7.87 -29.18
N ARG A 4 -8.77 6.66 -29.18
CA ARG A 4 -8.48 5.62 -28.18
C ARG A 4 -7.03 5.12 -28.26
N ILE A 5 -6.47 5.09 -29.47
CA ILE A 5 -5.07 4.71 -29.71
C ILE A 5 -4.14 5.81 -29.18
N ILE A 6 -4.45 7.07 -29.44
CA ILE A 6 -3.70 8.23 -28.94
C ILE A 6 -3.76 8.29 -27.41
N ASP A 7 -4.96 8.14 -26.82
CA ASP A 7 -5.14 8.13 -25.37
C ASP A 7 -4.35 6.96 -24.72
N GLY A 8 -4.41 5.77 -25.32
CA GLY A 8 -3.65 4.61 -24.85
C GLY A 8 -2.14 4.79 -24.97
N ALA A 9 -1.66 5.33 -26.09
CA ALA A 9 -0.24 5.62 -26.30
C ALA A 9 0.28 6.68 -25.33
N LEU A 10 -0.54 7.69 -25.02
CA LEU A 10 -0.21 8.73 -24.05
C LEU A 10 -0.08 8.16 -22.63
N VAL A 11 -1.05 7.35 -22.19
CA VAL A 11 -0.99 6.70 -20.87
C VAL A 11 0.23 5.78 -20.78
N LEU A 12 0.45 4.96 -21.79
CA LEU A 12 1.59 4.04 -21.82
C LEU A 12 2.92 4.80 -21.83
N GLY A 13 3.00 5.89 -22.58
CA GLY A 13 4.17 6.77 -22.58
C GLY A 13 4.47 7.36 -21.21
N ILE A 14 3.45 7.87 -20.50
CA ILE A 14 3.61 8.41 -19.15
C ILE A 14 4.09 7.34 -18.17
N VAL A 15 3.48 6.15 -18.19
CA VAL A 15 3.87 5.04 -17.31
C VAL A 15 5.28 4.56 -17.62
N ALA A 16 5.64 4.44 -18.90
CA ALA A 16 6.97 4.03 -19.32
C ALA A 16 8.05 5.02 -18.87
N VAL A 17 7.80 6.32 -19.03
CA VAL A 17 8.71 7.37 -18.55
C VAL A 17 8.85 7.29 -17.03
N PHE A 18 7.76 7.17 -16.28
CA PHE A 18 7.80 7.03 -14.82
C PHE A 18 8.62 5.83 -14.37
N PHE A 19 8.46 4.65 -15.00
CA PHE A 19 9.25 3.47 -14.67
C PHE A 19 10.72 3.60 -15.06
N LEU A 20 11.02 4.23 -16.20
CA LEU A 20 12.40 4.46 -16.63
C LEU A 20 13.12 5.35 -15.62
N PHE A 21 12.50 6.46 -15.19
CA PHE A 21 13.06 7.29 -14.12
C PHE A 21 13.17 6.55 -12.79
N SER A 22 12.19 5.72 -12.44
CA SER A 22 12.23 4.92 -11.21
C SER A 22 13.43 3.97 -11.18
N VAL A 23 13.72 3.29 -12.29
CA VAL A 23 14.89 2.39 -12.40
C VAL A 23 16.21 3.16 -12.37
N LEU A 24 16.27 4.36 -12.95
CA LEU A 24 17.47 5.19 -12.92
C LEU A 24 17.77 5.82 -11.54
N LEU A 25 16.74 6.00 -10.71
CA LEU A 25 16.83 6.69 -9.41
C LEU A 25 16.74 5.78 -8.19
N ILE A 26 16.43 4.48 -8.38
CA ILE A 26 16.36 3.53 -7.27
C ILE A 26 17.75 3.31 -6.66
N HIS A 27 17.81 3.13 -5.34
CA HIS A 27 19.05 2.76 -4.67
C HIS A 27 19.59 1.42 -5.20
N PRO A 28 20.92 1.21 -5.19
CA PRO A 28 21.50 -0.09 -5.49
C PRO A 28 20.92 -1.19 -4.60
N PHE A 29 20.84 -2.40 -5.14
CA PHE A 29 20.38 -3.54 -4.37
C PHE A 29 21.25 -3.75 -3.13
N GLY A 30 20.62 -3.83 -1.95
CA GLY A 30 21.30 -4.01 -0.67
C GLY A 30 21.73 -2.71 0.02
N ASP A 31 21.50 -1.55 -0.59
CA ASP A 31 21.71 -0.24 0.04
C ASP A 31 20.35 0.41 0.36
N PRO A 32 19.89 0.37 1.62
CA PRO A 32 18.63 0.98 2.02
C PRO A 32 18.72 2.51 2.09
N GLY A 33 19.90 3.11 1.93
CA GLY A 33 20.10 4.55 2.08
C GLY A 33 19.91 5.00 3.53
N GLN A 34 19.07 6.03 3.74
CA GLN A 34 18.79 6.57 5.07
C GLN A 34 17.62 5.81 5.74
N ALA A 35 17.95 4.79 6.53
CA ALA A 35 16.99 3.85 7.11
C ALA A 35 16.82 3.96 8.64
N GLN A 36 16.97 5.18 9.20
CA GLN A 36 16.96 5.39 10.66
C GLN A 36 15.68 4.88 11.36
N MET A 37 14.53 5.01 10.69
CA MET A 37 13.26 4.49 11.19
C MET A 37 13.26 2.96 11.24
N ASP A 38 13.76 2.33 10.18
CA ASP A 38 13.82 0.87 10.07
C ASP A 38 14.73 0.29 11.15
N ASP A 39 15.91 0.89 11.34
CA ASP A 39 16.86 0.52 12.39
C ASP A 39 16.25 0.64 13.79
N TYR A 40 15.50 1.72 14.05
CA TYR A 40 14.81 1.91 15.32
C TYR A 40 13.81 0.78 15.58
N ILE A 41 12.94 0.50 14.61
CA ILE A 41 11.91 -0.53 14.72
C ILE A 41 12.55 -1.91 14.92
N ILE A 42 13.59 -2.24 14.15
CA ILE A 42 14.31 -3.53 14.27
C ILE A 42 14.88 -3.71 15.68
N THR A 43 15.43 -2.65 16.27
CA THR A 43 16.09 -2.70 17.58
C THR A 43 15.13 -2.60 18.77
N HIS A 44 13.96 -1.96 18.62
CA HIS A 44 13.05 -1.65 19.73
C HIS A 44 11.73 -2.43 19.69
N THR A 45 11.36 -3.05 18.56
CA THR A 45 10.05 -3.72 18.38
C THR A 45 9.71 -4.68 19.53
N GLN A 46 10.63 -5.56 19.92
CA GLN A 46 10.37 -6.54 20.97
C GLN A 46 10.08 -5.89 22.33
N ASN A 47 10.75 -4.79 22.65
CA ASN A 47 10.58 -4.11 23.94
C ASN A 47 9.33 -3.22 23.97
N GLU A 48 8.99 -2.58 22.85
CA GLU A 48 7.87 -1.62 22.77
C GLU A 48 6.53 -2.30 22.53
N THR A 49 6.52 -3.39 21.75
CA THR A 49 5.28 -4.04 21.27
C THR A 49 5.12 -5.46 21.79
N GLY A 50 6.18 -6.05 22.37
CA GLY A 50 6.16 -7.42 22.90
C GLY A 50 6.15 -8.51 21.82
N THR A 51 6.22 -8.15 20.53
CA THR A 51 6.30 -9.11 19.42
C THR A 51 7.73 -9.23 18.90
N GLN A 52 8.14 -10.46 18.58
CA GLN A 52 9.40 -10.73 17.88
C GLN A 52 9.28 -10.50 16.36
N ASN A 53 8.07 -10.43 15.83
CA ASN A 53 7.82 -10.17 14.42
C ASN A 53 7.72 -8.66 14.18
N GLY A 54 8.81 -8.08 13.65
CA GLY A 54 8.88 -6.67 13.29
C GLY A 54 7.87 -6.23 12.22
N VAL A 55 7.45 -7.13 11.32
CA VAL A 55 6.43 -6.78 10.31
C VAL A 55 5.07 -6.63 10.96
N THR A 56 4.69 -7.57 11.83
CA THR A 56 3.43 -7.50 12.56
C THR A 56 3.40 -6.29 13.50
N SER A 57 4.52 -5.98 14.17
CA SER A 57 4.61 -4.79 15.02
C SER A 57 4.39 -3.51 14.24
N VAL A 58 4.91 -3.42 13.01
CA VAL A 58 4.69 -2.24 12.17
C VAL A 58 3.22 -2.11 11.80
N VAL A 59 2.62 -3.18 11.28
CA VAL A 59 1.24 -3.13 10.75
C VAL A 59 0.20 -2.93 11.86
N PHE A 60 0.37 -3.54 13.03
CA PHE A 60 -0.64 -3.51 14.10
C PHE A 60 -0.34 -2.52 15.22
N ASP A 61 0.92 -2.31 15.59
CA ASP A 61 1.28 -1.46 16.73
C ASP A 61 1.72 -0.07 16.26
N TYR A 62 2.84 0.05 15.52
CA TYR A 62 3.37 1.35 15.09
C TYR A 62 2.45 2.08 14.10
N ARG A 63 1.84 1.34 13.16
CA ARG A 63 0.96 1.85 12.10
C ARG A 63 -0.42 1.21 12.13
N GLY A 64 -0.91 0.86 13.33
CA GLY A 64 -2.22 0.24 13.52
C GLY A 64 -3.39 1.05 12.94
N PHE A 65 -3.26 2.38 12.83
CA PHE A 65 -4.29 3.24 12.23
C PHE A 65 -4.46 3.01 10.72
N ASP A 66 -3.38 2.72 10.00
CA ASP A 66 -3.45 2.42 8.56
C ASP A 66 -4.22 1.10 8.35
N THR A 67 -3.93 0.08 9.17
CA THR A 67 -4.62 -1.23 9.16
C THR A 67 -6.08 -1.12 9.59
N LEU A 68 -6.41 -0.26 10.56
CA LEU A 68 -7.79 0.06 10.92
C LEU A 68 -8.54 0.69 9.72
N GLY A 69 -7.85 1.55 8.97
CA GLY A 69 -8.35 2.12 7.72
C GLY A 69 -8.63 1.03 6.67
N GLU A 70 -7.70 0.11 6.44
CA GLU A 70 -7.89 -1.03 5.54
C GLU A 70 -9.11 -1.88 5.94
N ALA A 71 -9.25 -2.20 7.23
CA ALA A 71 -10.40 -2.93 7.75
C ALA A 71 -11.72 -2.17 7.52
N THR A 72 -11.71 -0.84 7.69
CA THR A 72 -12.87 0.02 7.46
C THR A 72 -13.27 0.05 5.98
N ILE A 73 -12.30 0.09 5.07
CA ILE A 73 -12.53 0.03 3.62
C ILE A 73 -13.16 -1.31 3.25
N LEU A 74 -12.59 -2.42 3.71
CA LEU A 74 -13.14 -3.75 3.44
C LEU A 74 -14.54 -3.92 4.01
N PHE A 75 -14.76 -3.47 5.24
CA PHE A 75 -16.08 -3.49 5.87
C PHE A 75 -17.11 -2.68 5.08
N SER A 76 -16.74 -1.47 4.65
CA SER A 76 -17.60 -0.60 3.85
C SER A 76 -17.90 -1.19 2.48
N ALA A 77 -16.91 -1.81 1.82
CA ALA A 77 -17.08 -2.47 0.53
C ALA A 77 -18.05 -3.66 0.63
N VAL A 78 -17.86 -4.55 1.61
CA VAL A 78 -18.76 -5.69 1.85
C VAL A 78 -20.16 -5.21 2.20
N THR A 79 -20.28 -4.23 3.10
CA THR A 79 -21.57 -3.63 3.47
C THR A 79 -22.27 -3.01 2.26
N GLY A 80 -21.54 -2.28 1.41
CA GLY A 80 -22.07 -1.68 0.19
C GLY A 80 -22.62 -2.71 -0.78
N VAL A 81 -21.88 -3.80 -1.03
CA VAL A 81 -22.35 -4.93 -1.85
C VAL A 81 -23.61 -5.56 -1.24
N LEU A 82 -23.61 -5.84 0.06
CA LEU A 82 -24.78 -6.43 0.73
C LEU A 82 -26.02 -5.53 0.63
N LEU A 83 -25.86 -4.21 0.78
CA LEU A 83 -26.96 -3.25 0.65
C LEU A 83 -27.54 -3.21 -0.76
N ILE A 84 -26.69 -3.23 -1.79
CA ILE A 84 -27.12 -3.25 -3.21
C ILE A 84 -27.88 -4.53 -3.54
N PHE A 85 -27.39 -5.69 -3.07
CA PHE A 85 -27.99 -6.99 -3.36
C PHE A 85 -29.08 -7.42 -2.35
N ARG A 86 -29.39 -6.60 -1.35
CA ARG A 86 -30.42 -6.93 -0.34
C ARG A 86 -31.79 -7.01 -1.01
N ARG A 87 -32.41 -8.18 -0.99
CA ARG A 87 -33.78 -8.34 -1.50
C ARG A 87 -34.77 -7.68 -0.54
N VAL A 88 -35.30 -6.53 -0.93
CA VAL A 88 -36.46 -5.92 -0.27
C VAL A 88 -37.68 -6.71 -0.73
N ARG A 89 -38.21 -7.58 0.14
CA ARG A 89 -39.53 -8.16 -0.05
C ARG A 89 -40.53 -7.16 0.51
N HIS A 90 -41.30 -6.54 -0.39
CA HIS A 90 -42.56 -5.91 -0.03
C HIS A 90 -43.59 -6.99 0.30
#